data_AF-A0A8J9SFJ0-F1
#
_entry.id   AF-A0A8J9SFJ0-F1
#
_cell.length_a   1.000
_cell.length_b   1.000
_cell.length_c   1.000
_cell.angle_alpha   90.00
_cell.angle_beta   90.00
_cell.angle_gamma   90.00
#
_symmetry.space_group_name_H-M   'P 1'
#
loop_
_entity.id
_entity.type
_entity.pdbx_description
1 polymer ?
#
loop_
_entity_poly.entity_id
_entity_poly.type
_entity_poly.pdbx_seq_one_letter_code
_entity_poly.pdbx_strand_id
1 'polypeptide(L)'
;PPEQNIYLLNKRSGTHKKSFSFADFFPLDTLSSEQDGLDIISTNEFLRREGLAGNLKDGSGQSSYPPNNRTDWNGMQRDVTSVLEPWLQNISVIPSWNPEDCMVAFPTSRKAQNSNSLQLVWDDVMKSGGFPAPDKFIGTPSSVRSSSIKRLYENNKERASLCIYNETLQQAPLLHLPGKNDIGGRLLVHFYAFLFFEDWKQDLWTKRFVRDHLRYVDEIQCAAARIVHAIRKRAMERSSQNKYGIFDAFHVRRGDFQYKKTRVSAQDMYDISKDEIPDGMTVYIATDEKDKDFFNNMATHFDLVFLDDFKDLLENVNPNLFGM
;
A
#
# COMPACT_ATOMS: atom_id res chain seq x y z
N PRO A 1 0.75 8.87 11.32
CA PRO A 1 1.52 10.11 11.07
C PRO A 1 0.62 11.32 11.28
N PRO A 2 1.16 12.52 11.56
CA PRO A 2 0.37 13.75 11.63
C PRO A 2 -0.34 14.02 10.30
N GLU A 3 -1.45 14.76 10.34
CA GLU A 3 -2.14 15.20 9.15
C GLU A 3 -1.26 16.09 8.28
N GLN A 4 -1.21 15.81 6.97
CA GLN A 4 -0.42 16.57 6.00
C GLN A 4 -1.17 16.72 4.68
N ASN A 5 -0.76 17.68 3.86
CA ASN A 5 -1.25 17.73 2.48
C ASN A 5 -0.62 16.56 1.70
N ILE A 6 -1.45 15.63 1.24
CA ILE A 6 -1.01 14.49 0.43
C ILE A 6 -0.95 14.94 -1.03
N TYR A 7 0.13 14.57 -1.72
CA TYR A 7 0.32 14.86 -3.13
C TYR A 7 -0.88 14.36 -3.96
N LEU A 8 -1.38 15.19 -4.89
CA LEU A 8 -2.59 14.98 -5.70
C LEU A 8 -3.94 14.99 -4.94
N LEU A 9 -3.94 15.07 -3.60
CA LEU A 9 -5.15 15.18 -2.77
C LEU A 9 -5.35 16.62 -2.28
N ASN A 10 -5.18 17.58 -3.19
CA ASN A 10 -5.36 19.01 -2.95
C ASN A 10 -6.43 19.62 -3.86
N LYS A 11 -7.36 18.81 -4.36
CA LYS A 11 -8.44 19.25 -5.25
C LYS A 11 -9.25 20.34 -4.56
N ARG A 12 -9.38 21.49 -5.22
CA ARG A 12 -10.14 22.65 -4.73
C ARG A 12 -11.64 22.33 -4.77
N SER A 13 -12.30 22.32 -3.62
CA SER A 13 -13.65 22.91 -3.49
C SER A 13 -13.89 23.34 -2.04
N GLY A 14 -14.25 24.61 -1.83
CA GLY A 14 -14.88 25.12 -0.60
C GLY A 14 -14.26 24.75 0.76
N THR A 15 -15.16 24.34 1.67
CA THR A 15 -14.98 24.08 3.11
C THR A 15 -14.40 22.70 3.45
N HIS A 16 -14.07 21.87 2.45
CA HIS A 16 -13.64 20.49 2.68
C HIS A 16 -12.20 20.40 3.19
N LYS A 17 -11.94 19.36 4.01
CA LYS A 17 -10.63 19.00 4.59
C LYS A 17 -9.58 18.78 3.49
N LYS A 18 -8.34 19.26 3.72
CA LYS A 18 -7.20 19.26 2.77
C LYS A 18 -5.92 18.61 3.31
N SER A 19 -5.78 18.58 4.63
CA SER A 19 -4.78 17.78 5.32
C SER A 19 -5.38 16.44 5.66
N PHE A 20 -4.65 15.35 5.47
CA PHE A 20 -5.13 14.01 5.75
C PHE A 20 -4.08 13.22 6.52
N SER A 21 -4.55 12.32 7.36
CA SER A 21 -3.80 11.23 7.98
C SER A 21 -4.25 9.90 7.37
N PHE A 22 -3.59 8.79 7.72
CA PHE A 22 -4.06 7.48 7.30
C PHE A 22 -5.41 7.08 7.92
N ALA A 23 -5.78 7.65 9.07
CA ALA A 23 -7.08 7.40 9.69
C ALA A 23 -8.26 7.99 8.89
N ASP A 24 -7.99 8.95 7.99
CA ASP A 24 -9.01 9.49 7.08
C ASP A 24 -9.36 8.52 5.94
N PHE A 25 -8.50 7.53 5.67
CA PHE A 25 -8.69 6.57 4.58
C PHE A 25 -8.95 5.16 5.08
N PHE A 26 -8.42 4.78 6.25
CA PHE A 26 -8.48 3.42 6.78
C PHE A 26 -9.03 3.42 8.21
N PRO A 27 -9.81 2.39 8.62
CA PRO A 27 -10.40 2.28 9.94
C PRO A 27 -9.37 1.82 10.99
N LEU A 28 -8.33 2.64 11.24
CA LEU A 28 -7.18 2.28 12.08
C LEU A 28 -7.55 1.95 13.54
N ASP A 29 -8.54 2.64 14.11
CA ASP A 29 -9.01 2.37 15.47
C ASP A 29 -9.69 1.01 15.56
N THR A 30 -10.49 0.64 14.55
CA THR A 30 -11.11 -0.68 14.45
C THR A 30 -10.06 -1.77 14.32
N LEU A 31 -9.05 -1.56 13.47
CA LEU A 31 -7.92 -2.48 13.31
C LEU A 31 -7.20 -2.76 14.63
N SER A 32 -6.97 -1.70 15.42
CA SER A 32 -6.35 -1.79 16.75
C SER A 32 -7.23 -2.60 17.72
N SER A 33 -8.54 -2.37 17.69
CA SER A 33 -9.50 -3.05 18.58
C SER A 33 -9.75 -4.52 18.25
N GLU A 34 -9.55 -4.93 17.00
CA GLU A 34 -9.80 -6.30 16.53
C GLU A 34 -8.63 -7.26 16.82
N GLN A 35 -7.44 -6.73 17.13
CA GLN A 35 -6.23 -7.52 17.34
C GLN A 35 -5.47 -7.09 18.60
N ASP A 36 -5.55 -7.92 19.66
CA ASP A 36 -4.85 -7.68 20.94
C ASP A 36 -3.34 -7.43 20.80
N GLY A 37 -2.73 -7.92 19.72
CA GLY A 37 -1.29 -7.77 19.44
C GLY A 37 -0.90 -6.55 18.62
N LEU A 38 -1.85 -5.69 18.24
CA LEU A 38 -1.61 -4.54 17.37
C LEU A 38 -2.22 -3.27 17.97
N ASP A 39 -1.40 -2.46 18.64
CA ASP A 39 -1.81 -1.13 19.12
C ASP A 39 -1.43 -0.07 18.09
N ILE A 40 -2.44 0.56 17.47
CA ILE A 40 -2.25 1.68 16.54
C ILE A 40 -2.63 2.97 17.26
N ILE A 41 -1.64 3.84 17.48
CA ILE A 41 -1.84 5.16 18.09
C ILE A 41 -1.44 6.29 17.14
N SER A 42 -2.06 7.46 17.34
CA SER A 42 -1.68 8.67 16.62
C SER A 42 -0.28 9.15 17.02
N THR A 43 0.39 9.92 16.15
CA THR A 43 1.67 10.55 16.50
C THR A 43 1.53 11.48 17.70
N ASN A 44 0.42 12.20 17.82
CA ASN A 44 0.16 13.04 18.99
C ASN A 44 0.13 12.22 20.29
N GLU A 45 -0.57 11.09 20.28
CA GLU A 45 -0.66 10.20 21.42
C GLU A 45 0.68 9.56 21.77
N PHE A 46 1.44 9.12 20.75
CA PHE A 46 2.80 8.60 20.92
C PHE A 46 3.72 9.64 21.59
N LEU A 47 3.74 10.88 21.09
CA LEU A 47 4.59 11.94 21.65
C LEU A 47 4.17 12.33 23.07
N ARG A 48 2.87 12.25 23.39
CA ARG A 48 2.36 12.48 24.74
C ARG A 48 2.75 11.37 25.70
N ARG A 49 2.55 10.10 25.33
CA ARG A 49 2.79 8.92 26.16
C ARG A 49 4.28 8.63 26.36
N GLU A 50 5.06 8.65 25.28
CA GLU A 50 6.46 8.24 25.31
C GLU A 50 7.41 9.43 25.33
N GLY A 51 7.11 10.46 24.52
CA GLY A 51 7.98 11.63 24.38
C GLY A 51 8.01 12.50 25.62
N LEU A 52 6.87 13.04 26.05
CA LEU A 52 6.78 13.92 27.22
C LEU A 52 7.06 13.20 28.54
N ALA A 53 6.87 11.88 28.60
CA ALA A 53 7.22 11.07 29.76
C ALA A 53 8.75 10.84 29.90
N GLY A 54 9.55 11.21 28.90
CA GLY A 54 11.00 11.05 28.92
C GLY A 54 11.49 9.63 28.64
N ASN A 55 10.64 8.77 28.06
CA ASN A 55 10.96 7.37 27.74
C ASN A 55 11.83 7.23 26.48
N LEU A 56 11.83 8.24 25.62
CA LEU A 56 12.60 8.24 24.37
C LEU A 56 14.03 8.68 24.64
N LYS A 57 15.00 7.98 24.03
CA LYS A 57 16.43 8.23 24.22
C LYS A 57 17.08 8.62 22.89
N ASP A 58 18.01 9.54 22.93
CA ASP A 58 18.85 9.87 21.78
C ASP A 58 20.00 8.84 21.61
N GLY A 59 20.81 9.02 20.56
CA GLY A 59 21.97 8.17 20.29
C GLY A 59 23.05 8.16 21.37
N SER A 60 23.02 9.10 22.33
CA SER A 60 23.91 9.09 23.51
C SER A 60 23.31 8.34 24.71
N GLY A 61 22.05 7.91 24.61
CA GLY A 61 21.30 7.24 25.67
C GLY A 61 20.64 8.19 26.66
N GLN A 62 20.70 9.51 26.44
CA GLN A 62 20.02 10.50 27.27
C GLN A 62 18.56 10.65 26.86
N SER A 63 17.68 10.99 27.82
CA SER A 63 16.27 11.27 27.53
C SER A 63 16.15 12.43 26.55
N SER A 64 15.40 12.22 25.48
CA SER A 64 15.15 13.20 24.43
C SER A 64 13.66 13.51 24.36
N TYR A 65 13.32 14.80 24.40
CA TYR A 65 11.94 15.26 24.40
C TYR A 65 11.53 15.73 23.00
N PRO A 66 10.23 15.63 22.65
CA PRO A 66 9.72 16.18 21.39
C PRO A 66 10.14 17.64 21.22
N PRO A 67 10.48 18.09 20.00
CA PRO A 67 10.90 19.47 19.77
C PRO A 67 9.86 20.47 20.29
N ASN A 68 10.31 21.45 21.08
CA ASN A 68 9.47 22.43 21.77
C ASN A 68 8.40 21.81 22.70
N ASN A 69 8.59 20.57 23.17
CA ASN A 69 7.61 19.78 23.92
C ASN A 69 6.24 19.69 23.21
N ARG A 70 6.24 19.76 21.88
CA ARG A 70 5.03 19.75 21.04
C ARG A 70 4.63 18.31 20.74
N THR A 71 3.35 18.00 20.97
CA THR A 71 2.76 16.70 20.60
C THR A 71 1.86 16.79 19.37
N ASP A 72 1.18 17.92 19.15
CA ASP A 72 0.35 18.13 17.96
C ASP A 72 1.14 18.79 16.82
N TRP A 73 1.23 18.07 15.70
CA TRP A 73 1.95 18.46 14.48
C TRP A 73 1.04 18.47 13.25
N ASN A 74 -0.28 18.36 13.43
CA ASN A 74 -1.24 18.32 12.33
C ASN A 74 -1.20 19.61 11.51
N GLY A 75 -1.18 19.47 10.18
CA GLY A 75 -1.13 20.59 9.24
C GLY A 75 0.23 21.29 9.15
N MET A 76 1.22 20.90 9.95
CA MET A 76 2.54 21.56 10.02
C MET A 76 3.57 20.92 9.08
N GLN A 77 3.22 20.69 7.81
CA GLN A 77 4.02 19.88 6.88
C GLN A 77 5.50 20.31 6.76
N ARG A 78 5.78 21.62 6.78
CA ARG A 78 7.16 22.13 6.75
C ARG A 78 7.92 21.73 8.01
N ASP A 79 7.35 21.97 9.18
CA ASP A 79 7.99 21.71 10.47
C ASP A 79 8.06 20.21 10.78
N VAL A 80 7.11 19.41 10.29
CA VAL A 80 7.20 17.95 10.35
C VAL A 80 8.46 17.48 9.61
N THR A 81 8.64 17.93 8.37
CA THR A 81 9.80 17.56 7.55
C THR A 81 11.12 18.10 8.09
N SER A 82 11.15 19.34 8.59
CA SER A 82 12.40 20.01 8.99
C SER A 82 12.78 19.85 10.47
N VAL A 83 11.84 19.46 11.33
CA VAL A 83 12.04 19.39 12.78
C VAL A 83 11.66 18.04 13.37
N LEU A 84 10.41 17.59 13.17
CA LEU A 84 9.93 16.36 13.81
C LEU A 84 10.61 15.12 13.25
N GLU A 85 10.68 14.97 11.93
CA GLU A 85 11.28 13.80 11.28
C GLU A 85 12.76 13.64 11.63
N PRO A 86 13.63 14.67 11.54
CA PRO A 86 15.02 14.53 11.97
C PRO A 86 15.17 14.13 13.44
N TRP A 87 14.30 14.65 14.32
CA TRP A 87 14.30 14.26 15.72
C TRP A 87 13.88 12.78 15.90
N LEU A 88 12.80 12.34 15.25
CA LEU A 88 12.37 10.93 15.26
C LEU A 88 13.47 10.00 14.77
N GLN A 89 14.19 10.39 13.71
CA GLN A 89 15.34 9.65 13.18
C GLN A 89 16.49 9.54 14.19
N ASN A 90 16.77 10.60 14.94
CA ASN A 90 17.84 10.62 15.95
C ASN A 90 17.56 9.75 17.18
N ILE A 91 16.29 9.52 17.52
CA ILE A 91 15.88 8.75 18.70
C ILE A 91 15.46 7.30 18.38
N SER A 92 15.63 6.86 17.14
CA SER A 92 15.13 5.57 16.66
C SER A 92 16.21 4.77 15.96
N VAL A 93 16.00 3.47 15.88
CA VAL A 93 16.76 2.62 14.96
C VAL A 93 16.04 2.65 13.61
N ILE A 94 16.78 2.99 12.56
CA ILE A 94 16.28 2.98 11.19
C ILE A 94 16.78 1.70 10.52
N PRO A 95 15.89 0.73 10.20
CA PRO A 95 16.29 -0.44 9.44
C PRO A 95 16.80 -0.03 8.06
N SER A 96 17.89 -0.63 7.60
CA SER A 96 18.41 -0.45 6.23
C SER A 96 17.69 -1.36 5.24
N TRP A 97 16.36 -1.24 5.15
CA TRP A 97 15.52 -2.10 4.32
C TRP A 97 15.31 -1.48 2.94
N ASN A 98 16.06 -1.95 1.94
CA ASN A 98 15.80 -1.64 0.54
C ASN A 98 15.16 -2.84 -0.16
N PRO A 99 13.87 -2.80 -0.50
CA PRO A 99 13.18 -3.93 -1.12
C PRO A 99 13.65 -4.32 -2.51
N GLU A 100 14.45 -3.48 -3.17
CA GLU A 100 15.09 -3.84 -4.45
C GLU A 100 16.40 -4.62 -4.20
N ASP A 101 17.09 -4.38 -3.09
CA ASP A 101 18.40 -4.99 -2.80
C ASP A 101 18.27 -6.25 -1.94
N CYS A 102 17.33 -6.27 -0.99
CA CYS A 102 17.21 -7.31 0.02
C CYS A 102 15.77 -7.73 0.32
N MET A 103 15.59 -9.01 0.65
CA MET A 103 14.34 -9.56 1.14
C MET A 103 14.24 -9.32 2.64
N VAL A 104 13.23 -8.58 3.12
CA VAL A 104 13.03 -8.37 4.55
C VAL A 104 12.52 -9.66 5.17
N ALA A 105 13.30 -10.24 6.09
CA ALA A 105 13.10 -11.60 6.54
C ALA A 105 12.89 -11.68 8.05
N PHE A 106 11.75 -12.25 8.46
CA PHE A 106 11.39 -12.43 9.86
C PHE A 106 11.68 -13.87 10.30
N PRO A 107 12.56 -14.07 11.29
CA PRO A 107 12.86 -15.41 11.82
C PRO A 107 11.65 -15.96 12.61
N THR A 108 11.61 -17.29 12.74
CA THR A 108 10.59 -18.06 13.47
C THR A 108 10.45 -17.70 14.95
N SER A 109 11.46 -17.08 15.56
CA SER A 109 11.39 -16.59 16.94
C SER A 109 12.36 -15.44 17.20
N ARG A 110 12.25 -14.83 18.38
CA ARG A 110 13.13 -13.75 18.82
C ARG A 110 14.54 -14.19 19.24
N LYS A 111 14.84 -15.48 19.18
CA LYS A 111 16.16 -16.01 19.57
C LYS A 111 17.19 -15.68 18.50
N ALA A 112 18.34 -15.13 18.90
CA ALA A 112 19.46 -14.82 18.00
C ALA A 112 19.87 -16.00 17.10
N GLN A 113 19.78 -17.23 17.62
CA GLN A 113 20.05 -18.47 16.88
C GLN A 113 19.18 -18.61 15.63
N ASN A 114 17.92 -18.16 15.66
CA ASN A 114 17.01 -18.29 14.53
C ASN A 114 17.35 -17.28 13.42
N SER A 115 17.76 -16.06 13.79
CA SER A 115 18.30 -15.09 12.83
C SER A 115 19.54 -15.64 12.12
N ASN A 116 20.45 -16.26 12.86
CA ASN A 116 21.66 -16.88 12.30
C ASN A 116 21.30 -18.07 11.39
N SER A 117 20.33 -18.90 11.80
CA SER A 117 19.85 -20.02 10.99
C SER A 117 19.32 -19.56 9.64
N LEU A 118 18.57 -18.45 9.61
CA LEU A 118 18.03 -17.91 8.36
C LEU A 118 19.12 -17.39 7.43
N GLN A 119 20.17 -16.77 7.99
CA GLN A 119 21.35 -16.38 7.22
C GLN A 119 22.11 -17.59 6.66
N LEU A 120 22.27 -18.67 7.45
CA LEU A 120 22.91 -19.90 6.98
C LEU A 120 22.14 -20.54 5.82
N VAL A 121 20.80 -20.55 5.87
CA VAL A 121 19.97 -21.00 4.75
C VAL A 121 20.25 -20.20 3.48
N TRP A 122 20.38 -18.87 3.59
CA TRP A 122 20.75 -18.02 2.46
C TRP A 122 22.13 -18.38 1.90
N ASP A 123 23.14 -18.45 2.77
CA ASP A 123 24.52 -18.72 2.38
C ASP A 123 24.67 -20.09 1.70
N ASP A 124 23.95 -21.10 2.19
CA ASP A 124 23.95 -22.45 1.60
C ASP A 124 23.29 -22.48 0.22
N VAL A 125 22.23 -21.69 0.00
CA VAL A 125 21.63 -21.52 -1.34
C VAL A 125 22.66 -20.90 -2.29
N MET A 126 23.33 -19.83 -1.86
CA MET A 126 24.34 -19.16 -2.69
C MET A 126 25.53 -20.05 -3.01
N LYS A 127 26.00 -20.86 -2.04
CA LYS A 127 27.06 -21.87 -2.26
C LYS A 127 26.63 -23.00 -3.20
N SER A 128 25.34 -23.32 -3.24
CA SER A 128 24.78 -24.41 -4.05
C SER A 128 24.39 -24.00 -5.48
N GLY A 129 24.87 -22.85 -5.95
CA GLY A 129 24.60 -22.35 -7.31
C GLY A 129 23.53 -21.27 -7.40
N GLY A 130 23.05 -20.75 -6.26
CA GLY A 130 22.16 -19.59 -6.19
C GLY A 130 20.67 -19.91 -6.31
N PHE A 131 19.88 -18.86 -6.50
CA PHE A 131 18.43 -18.93 -6.58
C PHE A 131 17.95 -19.37 -7.97
N PRO A 132 16.89 -20.20 -8.07
CA PRO A 132 16.25 -20.49 -9.35
C PRO A 132 15.70 -19.22 -10.02
N ALA A 133 15.68 -19.20 -11.35
CA ALA A 133 15.05 -18.12 -12.11
C ALA A 133 13.56 -17.94 -11.71
N PRO A 134 13.05 -16.69 -11.59
CA PRO A 134 11.68 -16.43 -11.18
C PRO A 134 10.62 -17.14 -12.05
N ASP A 135 10.91 -17.30 -13.33
CA ASP A 135 10.02 -17.86 -14.35
C ASP A 135 9.61 -19.31 -14.05
N LYS A 136 10.47 -20.04 -13.31
CA LYS A 136 10.22 -21.43 -12.89
C LYS A 136 8.96 -21.56 -12.04
N PHE A 137 8.51 -20.49 -11.40
CA PHE A 137 7.35 -20.49 -10.52
C PHE A 137 6.06 -19.99 -11.21
N ILE A 138 6.13 -19.57 -12.48
CA ILE A 138 4.95 -19.14 -13.25
C ILE A 138 4.05 -20.37 -13.47
N GLY A 139 2.79 -20.26 -13.03
CA GLY A 139 1.81 -21.35 -13.10
C GLY A 139 2.07 -22.54 -12.16
N THR A 140 3.20 -22.55 -11.44
CA THR A 140 3.61 -23.62 -10.54
C THR A 140 4.19 -23.07 -9.23
N PRO A 141 3.41 -22.28 -8.47
CA PRO A 141 3.90 -21.63 -7.25
C PRO A 141 4.26 -22.67 -6.18
N SER A 142 5.16 -22.29 -5.28
CA SER A 142 5.49 -23.14 -4.12
C SER A 142 4.27 -23.21 -3.21
N SER A 143 4.00 -24.40 -2.67
CA SER A 143 2.98 -24.52 -1.62
C SER A 143 3.36 -23.66 -0.43
N VAL A 144 2.40 -22.90 0.11
CA VAL A 144 2.57 -22.09 1.33
C VAL A 144 3.03 -22.94 2.51
N ARG A 145 2.72 -24.24 2.55
CA ARG A 145 3.15 -25.16 3.61
C ARG A 145 4.52 -25.78 3.39
N SER A 146 5.23 -25.39 2.32
CA SER A 146 6.57 -25.89 2.02
C SER A 146 7.59 -25.38 3.05
N SER A 147 8.76 -26.02 3.07
CA SER A 147 9.90 -25.55 3.86
C SER A 147 10.27 -24.10 3.51
N SER A 148 10.87 -23.41 4.49
CA SER A 148 11.26 -21.99 4.35
C SER A 148 12.17 -21.76 3.13
N ILE A 149 13.12 -22.66 2.88
CA ILE A 149 14.00 -22.59 1.70
C ILE A 149 13.22 -22.66 0.37
N LYS A 150 12.22 -23.55 0.24
CA LYS A 150 11.41 -23.67 -0.98
C LYS A 150 10.59 -22.41 -1.22
N ARG A 151 9.97 -21.85 -0.16
CA ARG A 151 9.24 -20.58 -0.25
C ARG A 151 10.16 -19.42 -0.57
N LEU A 152 11.35 -19.39 0.03
CA LEU A 152 12.35 -18.36 -0.21
C LEU A 152 12.81 -18.35 -1.68
N TYR A 153 12.93 -19.52 -2.34
CA TYR A 153 13.25 -19.56 -3.76
C TYR A 153 12.28 -18.77 -4.64
N GLU A 154 10.97 -18.89 -4.38
CA GLU A 154 9.97 -18.15 -5.12
C GLU A 154 9.92 -16.67 -4.73
N ASN A 155 10.06 -16.39 -3.43
CA ASN A 155 9.89 -15.05 -2.88
C ASN A 155 11.10 -14.14 -3.18
N ASN A 156 12.32 -14.68 -3.30
CA ASN A 156 13.54 -13.87 -3.43
C ASN A 156 13.46 -12.85 -4.57
N LYS A 157 12.92 -13.25 -5.73
CA LYS A 157 12.80 -12.41 -6.94
C LYS A 157 14.10 -11.67 -7.26
N GLU A 158 15.19 -12.42 -7.33
CA GLU A 158 16.53 -11.95 -7.75
C GLU A 158 17.22 -10.93 -6.85
N ARG A 159 16.72 -10.72 -5.62
CA ARG A 159 17.41 -9.90 -4.62
C ARG A 159 18.74 -10.51 -4.21
N ALA A 160 19.67 -9.64 -3.79
CA ALA A 160 21.06 -9.98 -3.53
C ALA A 160 21.32 -10.44 -2.08
N SER A 161 20.39 -10.20 -1.15
CA SER A 161 20.59 -10.52 0.27
C SER A 161 19.28 -10.63 1.08
N LEU A 162 19.41 -11.01 2.35
CA LEU A 162 18.34 -10.89 3.35
C LEU A 162 18.56 -9.65 4.23
N CYS A 163 17.49 -8.89 4.44
CA CYS A 163 17.38 -7.89 5.50
C CYS A 163 16.69 -8.51 6.71
N ILE A 164 17.44 -9.25 7.52
CA ILE A 164 16.89 -10.02 8.63
C ILE A 164 16.44 -9.07 9.75
N TYR A 165 15.19 -9.24 10.23
CA TYR A 165 14.69 -8.62 11.46
C TYR A 165 15.36 -9.26 12.67
N ASN A 166 16.61 -8.87 12.91
CA ASN A 166 17.54 -9.47 13.87
C ASN A 166 17.30 -9.01 15.32
N GLU A 167 18.12 -9.50 16.25
CA GLU A 167 18.00 -9.18 17.68
C GLU A 167 18.12 -7.68 17.97
N THR A 168 19.03 -6.97 17.29
CA THR A 168 19.17 -5.50 17.42
C THR A 168 17.86 -4.79 17.09
N LEU A 169 17.21 -5.16 15.98
CA LEU A 169 15.94 -4.57 15.56
C LEU A 169 14.77 -5.00 16.46
N GLN A 170 14.82 -6.21 17.03
CA GLN A 170 13.80 -6.73 17.94
C GLN A 170 13.87 -6.11 19.35
N GLN A 171 15.07 -5.72 19.78
CA GLN A 171 15.31 -5.08 21.08
C GLN A 171 15.22 -3.55 21.01
N ALA A 172 15.21 -2.98 19.81
CA ALA A 172 15.07 -1.55 19.62
C ALA A 172 13.74 -1.05 20.23
N PRO A 173 13.76 -0.05 21.12
CA PRO A 173 12.54 0.49 21.72
C PRO A 173 11.68 1.23 20.69
N LEU A 174 12.30 1.76 19.63
CA LEU A 174 11.64 2.48 18.56
C LEU A 174 12.31 2.16 17.23
N LEU A 175 11.51 1.71 16.27
CA LEU A 175 11.89 1.59 14.86
C LEU A 175 11.24 2.73 14.06
N HIS A 176 12.02 3.41 13.23
CA HIS A 176 11.50 4.43 12.33
C HIS A 176 11.69 4.00 10.88
N LEU A 177 10.60 4.04 10.11
CA LEU A 177 10.56 3.74 8.69
C LEU A 177 10.30 5.05 7.93
N PRO A 178 11.33 5.84 7.58
CA PRO A 178 11.20 7.21 7.08
C PRO A 178 10.62 7.32 5.66
N GLY A 179 10.51 6.21 4.91
CA GLY A 179 9.90 6.18 3.58
C GLY A 179 10.64 7.02 2.52
N LYS A 180 11.94 7.26 2.69
CA LYS A 180 12.80 8.06 1.80
C LYS A 180 13.90 7.19 1.18
N ASN A 181 14.30 7.51 -0.06
CA ASN A 181 15.30 6.72 -0.79
C ASN A 181 16.68 6.76 -0.13
N ASP A 182 17.04 7.89 0.47
CA ASP A 182 18.36 8.19 1.04
C ASP A 182 18.50 7.80 2.51
N ILE A 183 17.40 7.42 3.18
CA ILE A 183 17.39 7.07 4.60
C ILE A 183 16.53 5.83 4.80
N GLY A 184 17.13 4.71 5.19
CA GLY A 184 16.41 3.46 5.52
C GLY A 184 15.77 2.70 4.34
N GLY A 185 15.77 3.29 3.15
CA GLY A 185 15.17 2.73 1.94
C GLY A 185 13.69 3.11 1.79
N ARG A 186 13.27 3.26 0.53
CA ARG A 186 11.88 3.57 0.19
C ARG A 186 11.11 2.28 -0.08
N LEU A 187 10.13 1.99 0.77
CA LEU A 187 9.29 0.79 0.68
C LEU A 187 8.18 0.91 -0.40
N LEU A 188 8.52 1.35 -1.61
CA LEU A 188 7.58 1.48 -2.74
C LEU A 188 7.41 0.16 -3.50
N VAL A 189 7.04 -0.89 -2.79
CA VAL A 189 6.70 -2.19 -3.34
C VAL A 189 5.57 -2.78 -2.51
N HIS A 190 4.78 -3.67 -3.09
CA HIS A 190 3.74 -4.35 -2.35
C HIS A 190 4.32 -5.12 -1.16
N PHE A 191 3.81 -4.88 0.05
CA PHE A 191 4.31 -5.50 1.28
C PHE A 191 4.45 -7.02 1.19
N TYR A 192 3.50 -7.69 0.51
CA TYR A 192 3.51 -9.13 0.33
C TYR A 192 4.59 -9.66 -0.63
N ALA A 193 5.29 -8.77 -1.36
CA ALA A 193 6.32 -9.10 -2.33
C ALA A 193 7.75 -8.92 -1.79
N PHE A 194 7.94 -8.31 -0.61
CA PHE A 194 9.26 -8.10 -0.01
C PHE A 194 9.35 -8.45 1.48
N LEU A 195 8.23 -8.71 2.16
CA LEU A 195 8.23 -9.28 3.51
C LEU A 195 8.14 -10.81 3.41
N PHE A 196 9.12 -11.49 3.99
CA PHE A 196 9.19 -12.94 4.09
C PHE A 196 9.20 -13.37 5.56
N PHE A 197 8.27 -14.24 5.95
CA PHE A 197 8.27 -14.86 7.26
C PHE A 197 8.76 -16.31 7.16
N GLU A 198 9.74 -16.66 8.00
CA GLU A 198 10.30 -18.01 8.07
C GLU A 198 9.25 -19.02 8.56
N ASP A 199 8.34 -18.63 9.45
CA ASP A 199 7.14 -19.42 9.75
C ASP A 199 6.03 -19.12 8.72
N TRP A 200 5.60 -20.14 7.99
CA TRP A 200 4.54 -20.00 7.00
C TRP A 200 3.18 -19.65 7.63
N LYS A 201 2.94 -20.01 8.90
CA LYS A 201 1.70 -19.66 9.59
C LYS A 201 1.64 -18.16 9.82
N GLN A 202 2.75 -17.58 10.26
CA GLN A 202 2.87 -16.13 10.46
C GLN A 202 2.82 -15.38 9.12
N ASP A 203 3.45 -15.93 8.06
CA ASP A 203 3.37 -15.37 6.70
C ASP A 203 1.91 -15.25 6.24
N LEU A 204 1.19 -16.36 6.31
CA LEU A 204 -0.20 -16.45 5.87
C LEU A 204 -1.12 -15.60 6.73
N TRP A 205 -0.94 -15.61 8.06
CA TRP A 205 -1.73 -14.81 8.97
C TRP A 205 -1.54 -13.32 8.71
N THR A 206 -0.29 -12.83 8.63
CA THR A 206 -0.01 -11.40 8.43
C THR A 206 -0.56 -10.90 7.10
N LYS A 207 -0.32 -11.66 6.01
CA LYS A 207 -0.79 -11.27 4.67
C LYS A 207 -2.32 -11.26 4.58
N ARG A 208 -3.00 -12.25 5.20
CA ARG A 208 -4.46 -12.27 5.26
C ARG A 208 -5.01 -11.16 6.15
N PHE A 209 -4.37 -10.90 7.28
CA PHE A 209 -4.77 -9.83 8.17
C PHE A 209 -4.81 -8.48 7.44
N VAL A 210 -3.71 -8.10 6.76
CA VAL A 210 -3.67 -6.87 5.98
C VAL A 210 -4.70 -6.89 4.84
N ARG A 211 -4.80 -7.98 4.07
CA ARG A 211 -5.76 -8.11 2.96
C ARG A 211 -7.22 -7.94 3.42
N ASP A 212 -7.58 -8.56 4.54
CA ASP A 212 -8.97 -8.66 4.97
C ASP A 212 -9.43 -7.43 5.75
N HIS A 213 -8.51 -6.70 6.40
CA HIS A 213 -8.88 -5.62 7.32
C HIS A 213 -8.40 -4.23 6.88
N LEU A 214 -7.33 -4.10 6.08
CA LEU A 214 -6.89 -2.80 5.55
C LEU A 214 -7.76 -2.38 4.36
N ARG A 215 -9.02 -2.05 4.65
CA ARG A 215 -10.02 -1.56 3.70
C ARG A 215 -10.24 -0.06 3.87
N TYR A 216 -10.79 0.59 2.85
CA TYR A 216 -11.20 1.99 2.99
C TYR A 216 -12.34 2.17 4.01
N VAL A 217 -12.41 3.36 4.61
CA VAL A 217 -13.52 3.78 5.48
C VAL A 217 -14.87 3.73 4.77
N ASP A 218 -15.93 3.59 5.56
CA ASP A 218 -17.30 3.41 5.06
C ASP A 218 -17.77 4.57 4.17
N GLU A 219 -17.31 5.79 4.39
CA GLU A 219 -17.65 6.93 3.51
C GLU A 219 -17.26 6.65 2.05
N ILE A 220 -16.05 6.14 1.83
CA ILE A 220 -15.51 5.81 0.50
C ILE A 220 -16.26 4.59 -0.05
N GLN A 221 -16.41 3.53 0.74
CA GLN A 221 -17.07 2.29 0.31
C GLN A 221 -18.55 2.51 -0.05
N CYS A 222 -19.28 3.25 0.78
CA CYS A 222 -20.68 3.60 0.53
C CYS A 222 -20.83 4.51 -0.69
N ALA A 223 -19.90 5.46 -0.91
CA ALA A 223 -19.88 6.26 -2.12
C ALA A 223 -19.69 5.39 -3.37
N ALA A 224 -18.68 4.51 -3.37
CA ALA A 224 -18.44 3.56 -4.46
C ALA A 224 -19.65 2.65 -4.72
N ALA A 225 -20.32 2.17 -3.67
CA ALA A 225 -21.52 1.32 -3.80
C ALA A 225 -22.67 2.02 -4.53
N ARG A 226 -22.88 3.33 -4.31
CA ARG A 226 -23.87 4.13 -5.05
C ARG A 226 -23.54 4.21 -6.54
N ILE A 227 -22.27 4.43 -6.87
CA ILE A 227 -21.79 4.47 -8.26
C ILE A 227 -21.98 3.11 -8.94
N VAL A 228 -21.55 2.02 -8.30
CA VAL A 228 -21.74 0.65 -8.82
C VAL A 228 -23.21 0.35 -9.04
N HIS A 229 -24.08 0.75 -8.12
CA HIS A 229 -25.53 0.60 -8.29
C HIS A 229 -26.05 1.35 -9.53
N ALA A 230 -25.61 2.59 -9.73
CA ALA A 230 -26.00 3.39 -10.90
C ALA A 230 -25.49 2.80 -12.22
N ILE A 231 -24.26 2.30 -12.27
CA ILE A 231 -23.69 1.63 -13.44
C ILE A 231 -24.51 0.36 -13.76
N ARG A 232 -24.80 -0.46 -12.75
CA ARG A 232 -25.64 -1.67 -12.91
C ARG A 232 -27.02 -1.33 -13.46
N LYS A 233 -27.64 -0.26 -12.97
CA LYS A 233 -28.93 0.22 -13.46
C LYS A 233 -28.86 0.60 -14.95
N ARG A 234 -27.85 1.38 -15.35
CA ARG A 234 -27.61 1.73 -16.76
C ARG A 234 -27.43 0.48 -17.63
N ALA A 235 -26.62 -0.47 -17.17
CA ALA A 235 -26.35 -1.71 -17.90
C ALA A 235 -27.64 -2.55 -18.12
N MET A 236 -28.56 -2.56 -17.15
CA MET A 236 -29.89 -3.19 -17.29
C MET A 236 -30.79 -2.46 -18.29
N GLU A 237 -30.77 -1.12 -18.29
CA GLU A 237 -31.59 -0.30 -19.20
C GLU A 237 -31.16 -0.44 -20.67
N ARG A 238 -29.88 -0.75 -20.91
CA ARG A 238 -29.31 -0.90 -22.26
C ARG A 238 -29.57 -2.27 -22.89
N SER A 239 -29.76 -3.31 -22.07
CA SER A 239 -30.02 -4.67 -22.56
C SER A 239 -31.00 -5.40 -21.66
N SER A 240 -32.17 -5.73 -22.21
CA SER A 240 -33.20 -6.52 -21.51
C SER A 240 -32.73 -7.94 -21.13
N GLN A 241 -31.66 -8.43 -21.76
CA GLN A 241 -31.03 -9.70 -21.43
C GLN A 241 -30.09 -9.57 -20.21
N ASN A 242 -29.56 -8.38 -19.93
CA ASN A 242 -28.65 -8.11 -18.82
C ASN A 242 -29.40 -7.88 -17.51
N LYS A 243 -30.10 -8.91 -17.00
CA LYS A 243 -30.97 -8.80 -15.80
C LYS A 243 -30.24 -8.45 -14.50
N TYR A 244 -28.93 -8.63 -14.45
CA TYR A 244 -28.11 -8.43 -13.25
C TYR A 244 -27.25 -7.16 -13.32
N GLY A 245 -27.35 -6.38 -14.41
CA GLY A 245 -26.54 -5.18 -14.61
C GLY A 245 -25.05 -5.48 -14.69
N ILE A 246 -24.68 -6.60 -15.31
CA ILE A 246 -23.29 -6.98 -15.55
C ILE A 246 -22.63 -5.90 -16.40
N PHE A 247 -21.46 -5.45 -15.97
CA PHE A 247 -20.66 -4.45 -16.66
C PHE A 247 -19.18 -4.82 -16.50
N ASP A 248 -18.36 -4.37 -17.45
CA ASP A 248 -16.92 -4.55 -17.42
C ASP A 248 -16.22 -3.27 -16.97
N ALA A 249 -14.94 -3.36 -16.59
CA ALA A 249 -14.21 -2.19 -16.14
C ALA A 249 -12.75 -2.19 -16.59
N PHE A 250 -12.26 -1.01 -16.95
CA PHE A 250 -10.84 -0.76 -17.14
C PHE A 250 -10.33 0.22 -16.09
N HIS A 251 -9.13 -0.04 -15.60
CA HIS A 251 -8.30 0.98 -14.97
C HIS A 251 -7.22 1.43 -15.94
N VAL A 252 -7.30 2.68 -16.40
CA VAL A 252 -6.42 3.26 -17.41
C VAL A 252 -5.59 4.38 -16.78
N ARG A 253 -4.33 4.08 -16.44
CA ARG A 253 -3.37 5.04 -15.89
C ARG A 253 -2.47 5.59 -16.99
N ARG A 254 -2.58 6.88 -17.29
CA ARG A 254 -1.85 7.60 -18.36
C ARG A 254 -1.09 8.84 -17.90
N GLY A 255 -1.26 9.25 -16.65
CA GLY A 255 -0.58 10.39 -16.05
C GLY A 255 0.90 10.16 -15.75
N ASP A 256 1.41 10.93 -14.81
CA ASP A 256 2.82 11.12 -14.48
C ASP A 256 3.51 9.90 -13.82
N PHE A 257 2.75 8.98 -13.23
CA PHE A 257 3.31 7.78 -12.57
C PHE A 257 3.57 6.60 -13.52
N GLN A 258 3.26 6.72 -14.80
CA GLN A 258 3.38 5.61 -15.76
C GLN A 258 4.54 5.83 -16.74
N TYR A 259 5.41 4.82 -16.90
CA TYR A 259 6.47 4.86 -17.91
C TYR A 259 5.86 5.05 -19.31
N LYS A 260 6.42 5.96 -20.12
CA LYS A 260 5.88 6.27 -21.46
C LYS A 260 5.70 5.02 -22.33
N LYS A 261 6.63 4.06 -22.23
CA LYS A 261 6.62 2.80 -22.98
C LYS A 261 5.48 1.84 -22.62
N THR A 262 4.84 2.01 -21.46
CA THR A 262 3.72 1.15 -21.02
C THR A 262 2.35 1.80 -21.26
N ARG A 263 2.31 2.94 -21.96
CA ARG A 263 1.06 3.60 -22.33
C ARG A 263 0.53 2.97 -23.61
N VAL A 264 -0.55 2.21 -23.46
CA VAL A 264 -1.26 1.53 -24.53
C VAL A 264 -2.26 2.50 -25.18
N SER A 265 -2.54 2.36 -26.49
CA SER A 265 -3.57 3.16 -27.16
C SER A 265 -4.98 2.62 -26.86
N ALA A 266 -6.02 3.44 -27.02
CA ALA A 266 -7.40 2.96 -26.83
C ALA A 266 -7.79 1.88 -27.84
N GLN A 267 -7.24 1.94 -29.06
CA GLN A 267 -7.42 0.90 -30.07
C GLN A 267 -6.82 -0.43 -29.60
N ASP A 268 -5.57 -0.42 -29.14
CA ASP A 268 -4.91 -1.63 -28.64
C ASP A 268 -5.64 -2.20 -27.41
N MET A 269 -6.16 -1.33 -26.53
CA MET A 269 -6.99 -1.77 -25.38
C MET A 269 -8.24 -2.52 -25.84
N TYR A 270 -8.95 -1.99 -26.84
CA TYR A 270 -10.09 -2.68 -27.45
C TYR A 270 -9.66 -4.00 -28.11
N ASP A 271 -8.62 -3.97 -28.94
CA ASP A 271 -8.17 -5.15 -29.69
C ASP A 271 -7.75 -6.32 -28.78
N ILE A 272 -7.20 -6.02 -27.60
CA ILE A 272 -6.81 -7.02 -26.59
C ILE A 272 -8.02 -7.54 -25.79
N SER A 273 -9.11 -6.77 -25.69
CA SER A 273 -10.25 -7.09 -24.83
C SER A 273 -11.51 -7.57 -25.56
N LYS A 274 -11.61 -7.34 -26.87
CA LYS A 274 -12.82 -7.64 -27.67
C LYS A 274 -13.26 -9.11 -27.66
N ASP A 275 -12.36 -10.05 -27.38
CA ASP A 275 -12.71 -11.46 -27.29
C ASP A 275 -13.36 -11.82 -25.93
N GLU A 276 -13.16 -10.99 -24.90
CA GLU A 276 -13.68 -11.17 -23.55
C GLU A 276 -14.87 -10.25 -23.24
N ILE A 277 -14.89 -9.05 -23.84
CA ILE A 277 -15.93 -8.03 -23.63
C ILE A 277 -16.76 -7.89 -24.92
N PRO A 278 -18.01 -8.38 -24.93
CA PRO A 278 -18.88 -8.25 -26.09
C PRO A 278 -19.17 -6.80 -26.49
N ASP A 279 -19.32 -6.56 -27.79
CA ASP A 279 -19.79 -5.28 -28.33
C ASP A 279 -21.13 -4.87 -27.71
N GLY A 280 -21.26 -3.58 -27.41
CA GLY A 280 -22.43 -2.95 -26.79
C GLY A 280 -22.49 -3.06 -25.27
N MET A 281 -21.55 -3.77 -24.62
CA MET A 281 -21.50 -3.86 -23.16
C MET A 281 -21.21 -2.50 -22.51
N THR A 282 -21.78 -2.28 -21.32
CA THR A 282 -21.44 -1.14 -20.48
C THR A 282 -20.07 -1.37 -19.85
N VAL A 283 -19.18 -0.39 -20.01
CA VAL A 283 -17.80 -0.47 -19.52
C VAL A 283 -17.47 0.76 -18.68
N TYR A 284 -17.10 0.56 -17.42
CA TYR A 284 -16.65 1.63 -16.54
C TYR A 284 -15.14 1.88 -16.70
N ILE A 285 -14.76 3.13 -16.98
CA ILE A 285 -13.37 3.54 -17.12
C ILE A 285 -12.93 4.37 -15.90
N ALA A 286 -12.12 3.75 -15.04
CA ALA A 286 -11.37 4.46 -14.01
C ALA A 286 -10.07 5.00 -14.63
N THR A 287 -9.92 6.32 -14.75
CA THR A 287 -8.75 6.92 -15.41
C THR A 287 -8.35 8.27 -14.85
N ASP A 288 -7.06 8.59 -14.98
CA ASP A 288 -6.50 9.91 -14.78
C ASP A 288 -6.35 10.70 -16.09
N GLU A 289 -6.65 10.10 -17.25
CA GLU A 289 -6.71 10.75 -18.55
C GLU A 289 -7.81 11.82 -18.57
N LYS A 290 -7.43 13.03 -18.98
CA LYS A 290 -8.32 14.20 -19.01
C LYS A 290 -8.97 14.38 -20.37
N ASP A 291 -8.30 13.95 -21.43
CA ASP A 291 -8.83 13.97 -22.77
C ASP A 291 -9.74 12.75 -23.01
N LYS A 292 -11.06 12.95 -22.99
CA LYS A 292 -12.02 11.87 -23.23
C LYS A 292 -12.01 11.39 -24.67
N ASP A 293 -11.55 12.21 -25.62
CA ASP A 293 -11.48 11.83 -27.02
C ASP A 293 -10.48 10.69 -27.26
N PHE A 294 -9.52 10.51 -26.33
CA PHE A 294 -8.65 9.34 -26.30
C PHE A 294 -9.44 8.02 -26.38
N PHE A 295 -10.62 7.95 -25.74
CA PHE A 295 -11.42 6.73 -25.66
C PHE A 295 -12.40 6.56 -26.83
N ASN A 296 -12.42 7.46 -27.81
CA ASN A 296 -13.43 7.45 -28.89
C ASN A 296 -13.46 6.12 -29.66
N ASN A 297 -12.30 5.51 -29.92
CA ASN A 297 -12.25 4.19 -30.58
C ASN A 297 -12.88 3.08 -29.75
N MET A 298 -12.80 3.14 -28.42
CA MET A 298 -13.50 2.17 -27.57
C MET A 298 -15.00 2.48 -27.51
N ALA A 299 -15.38 3.76 -27.52
CA ALA A 299 -16.77 4.21 -27.46
C ALA A 299 -17.59 3.82 -28.71
N THR A 300 -16.95 3.47 -29.84
CA THR A 300 -17.65 2.91 -30.99
C THR A 300 -18.10 1.47 -30.78
N HIS A 301 -17.49 0.75 -29.84
CA HIS A 301 -17.76 -0.65 -29.55
C HIS A 301 -18.49 -0.84 -28.22
N PHE A 302 -18.19 -0.02 -27.22
CA PHE A 302 -18.69 -0.15 -25.85
C PHE A 302 -19.51 1.05 -25.41
N ASP A 303 -20.43 0.82 -24.48
CA ASP A 303 -21.11 1.89 -23.73
C ASP A 303 -20.21 2.36 -22.58
N LEU A 304 -19.34 3.33 -22.85
CA LEU A 304 -18.39 3.83 -21.86
C LEU A 304 -19.05 4.76 -20.84
N VAL A 305 -18.71 4.55 -19.57
CA VAL A 305 -19.05 5.46 -18.47
C VAL A 305 -17.84 5.74 -17.59
N PHE A 306 -17.81 6.91 -16.98
CA PHE A 306 -16.74 7.42 -16.13
C PHE A 306 -17.30 7.89 -14.79
N LEU A 307 -16.43 8.10 -13.80
CA LEU A 307 -16.84 8.68 -12.51
C LEU A 307 -17.54 10.04 -12.66
N ASP A 308 -17.14 10.83 -13.67
CA ASP A 308 -17.71 12.14 -13.94
C ASP A 308 -19.19 12.10 -14.31
N ASP A 309 -19.69 10.97 -14.83
CA ASP A 309 -21.10 10.77 -15.23
C ASP A 309 -22.04 10.58 -14.03
N PHE A 310 -21.48 10.47 -12.83
CA PHE A 310 -22.20 10.14 -11.59
C PHE A 310 -21.87 11.11 -10.44
N LYS A 311 -21.41 12.33 -10.76
CA LYS A 311 -20.98 13.32 -9.76
C LYS A 311 -22.07 13.74 -8.77
N ASP A 312 -23.32 13.74 -9.21
CA ASP A 312 -24.51 13.98 -8.39
C ASP A 312 -24.61 12.99 -7.22
N LEU A 313 -24.13 11.75 -7.39
CA LEU A 313 -24.12 10.74 -6.32
C LEU A 313 -23.02 10.96 -5.26
N LEU A 314 -22.18 11.98 -5.47
CA LEU A 314 -20.99 12.29 -4.68
C LEU A 314 -21.03 13.70 -4.04
N GLU A 315 -22.17 14.41 -4.09
CA GLU A 315 -22.28 15.81 -3.61
C GLU A 315 -21.77 16.04 -2.18
N ASN A 316 -21.95 15.05 -1.29
CA ASN A 316 -21.55 15.14 0.12
C ASN A 316 -20.22 14.45 0.44
N VAL A 317 -19.50 13.95 -0.57
CA VAL A 317 -18.23 13.24 -0.40
C VAL A 317 -17.09 14.19 -0.68
N ASN A 318 -16.06 14.21 0.17
CA ASN A 318 -14.88 15.05 -0.06
C ASN A 318 -14.24 14.69 -1.43
N PRO A 319 -14.10 15.62 -2.39
CA PRO A 319 -13.56 15.31 -3.72
C PRO A 319 -12.12 14.79 -3.74
N ASN A 320 -11.37 14.98 -2.64
CA ASN A 320 -10.05 14.38 -2.47
C ASN A 320 -10.12 12.86 -2.29
N LEU A 321 -11.28 12.30 -1.94
CA LEU A 321 -11.50 10.86 -1.88
C LEU A 321 -11.83 10.25 -3.24
N PHE A 322 -12.05 11.07 -4.28
CA PHE A 322 -12.40 10.56 -5.60
C PHE A 322 -11.21 9.87 -6.27
N GLY A 323 -11.38 8.58 -6.52
CA GLY A 323 -10.35 7.70 -7.09
C GLY A 323 -9.58 6.87 -6.05
N MET A 324 -9.94 6.98 -4.77
CA MET A 324 -9.53 6.05 -3.71
C MET A 324 -10.43 4.82 -3.77
#